data_AF-A0A0C2J380-F1
#
_entry.id   AF-A0A0C2J380-F1
#
_cell.length_a   1.000
_cell.length_b   1.000
_cell.length_c   1.000
_cell.angle_alpha   90.00
_cell.angle_beta   90.00
_cell.angle_gamma   90.00
#
_symmetry.space_group_name_H-M   'P 1'
#
loop_
_entity.id
_entity.type
_entity.pdbx_description
1 polymer ?
#
loop_
_entity_poly.entity_id
_entity_poly.type
_entity_poly.pdbx_seq_one_letter_code
_entity_poly.pdbx_strand_id
1 'polypeptide(L)'
;MSRSNRTLLYGSRNSGKQNMQLPRVTNCSIDQLMMTSMVLFTKNQKTYLENREDRFVVEFRDQIQHCLQTIFKVVLFEFYFNRAVAVIFSDPNDFAAIEPWIFLATSTITSAYFPVELMDILQIILDFPQNAPSSIIQTSCVFLKTFLDNCVSSGREDDIAETTIISIYRWLARFHFRLIQDGKQKEGSHMNESNERLLVFKLLNEPNDLFDEKTVLRSVATLLREPIHKAAERDEIRKYLDVLNFHTRAIIQELQINQPGGDSILFIFYTITSLIFLLEDIKLTHGYDYENTGIVYRAWEMCFEVFKCFDHDEEMCGKTCVLLTKLISVDKGDHLDEQSASELLLQFYRSTSFECFVILFQAIHNQQFCDGQGAKMFSKLRKAFYYQIFHFFEHKDPIHDSNLLKRLLIFSREILYLQYDDMLHFLDIGKVIPFATDALLSEDENMLNECRDFFDQLFLAKPCCDRTVRPKTDSIAGRFFRAHAPQIVKNCVEVISSPRKIYLVRVCGSLLHIMNDAEKILIPRNLNITEALIRQVCKDNSGPLCLDQKMLENFIKLINVSHRNEAGDMAASINSGLYTT
;
A
#
# COMPACT_ATOMS: atom_id res chain seq x y z
N MET A 1 -24.34 -17.57 -78.44
CA MET A 1 -24.20 -16.17 -77.96
C MET A 1 -23.67 -16.23 -76.54
N SER A 2 -22.59 -15.62 -76.11
CA SER A 2 -21.46 -14.92 -76.72
C SER A 2 -20.35 -14.99 -75.66
N ARG A 3 -19.19 -15.53 -76.05
CA ARG A 3 -17.95 -15.51 -75.25
C ARG A 3 -17.44 -14.07 -75.15
N SER A 4 -16.84 -13.70 -74.03
CA SER A 4 -15.90 -12.57 -73.97
C SER A 4 -14.67 -12.96 -73.14
N ASN A 5 -13.54 -12.97 -73.83
CA ASN A 5 -12.17 -13.15 -73.34
C ASN A 5 -11.62 -11.82 -72.79
N ARG A 6 -10.68 -11.90 -71.83
CA ARG A 6 -9.41 -11.14 -71.71
C ARG A 6 -8.72 -11.60 -70.43
N THR A 7 -7.73 -12.49 -70.50
CA THR A 7 -6.29 -12.22 -70.70
C THR A 7 -5.72 -11.25 -69.66
N LEU A 8 -5.08 -11.79 -68.62
CA LEU A 8 -4.09 -11.09 -67.80
C LEU A 8 -2.81 -11.95 -67.76
N LEU A 9 -1.71 -11.28 -68.10
CA LEU A 9 -0.37 -11.80 -68.28
C LEU A 9 0.22 -12.26 -66.94
N TYR A 10 0.64 -13.52 -66.85
CA TYR A 10 1.54 -13.99 -65.81
C TYR A 10 2.97 -13.60 -66.18
N GLY A 11 3.47 -12.55 -65.54
CA GLY A 11 4.90 -12.27 -65.44
C GLY A 11 5.54 -13.22 -64.43
N SER A 12 6.44 -14.08 -64.93
CA SER A 12 7.34 -14.87 -64.10
C SER A 12 8.27 -13.94 -63.32
N ARG A 13 8.07 -13.84 -62.00
CA ARG A 13 9.07 -13.34 -61.06
C ARG A 13 9.55 -14.50 -60.20
N ASN A 14 10.76 -14.95 -60.51
CA ASN A 14 11.60 -15.75 -59.62
C ASN A 14 11.71 -15.04 -58.26
N SER A 15 11.03 -15.55 -57.24
CA SER A 15 11.42 -15.35 -55.85
C SER A 15 12.17 -16.61 -55.40
N GLY A 16 13.50 -16.53 -55.44
CA GLY A 16 14.36 -17.53 -54.85
C GLY A 16 14.06 -17.64 -53.35
N LYS A 17 13.36 -18.70 -52.94
CA LYS A 17 13.37 -19.15 -51.55
C LYS A 17 14.76 -19.70 -51.26
N GLN A 18 15.61 -18.86 -50.70
CA GLN A 18 16.78 -19.35 -49.98
C GLN A 18 16.26 -20.16 -48.78
N ASN A 19 16.36 -21.49 -48.88
CA ASN A 19 16.31 -22.37 -47.73
C ASN A 19 17.51 -22.01 -46.84
N MET A 20 17.30 -21.15 -45.87
CA MET A 20 18.26 -20.88 -44.82
C MET A 20 18.33 -22.14 -43.96
N GLN A 21 19.25 -23.05 -44.31
CA GLN A 21 19.61 -24.18 -43.45
C GLN A 21 20.24 -23.60 -42.19
N LEU A 22 19.45 -23.56 -41.10
CA LEU A 22 19.99 -23.32 -39.77
C LEU A 22 21.09 -24.37 -39.50
N PRO A 23 22.27 -23.96 -39.02
CA PRO A 23 23.35 -24.90 -38.73
C PRO A 23 22.86 -25.95 -37.73
N ARG A 24 23.17 -27.23 -38.01
CA ARG A 24 22.93 -28.33 -37.07
C ARG A 24 23.79 -28.10 -35.83
N VAL A 25 23.20 -27.48 -34.81
CA VAL A 25 23.75 -27.47 -33.45
C VAL A 25 23.77 -28.93 -32.99
N THR A 26 24.94 -29.47 -32.70
CA THR A 26 25.08 -30.85 -32.21
C THR A 26 24.80 -30.87 -30.70
N ASN A 27 24.19 -31.94 -30.17
CA ASN A 27 23.89 -32.06 -28.74
C ASN A 27 25.14 -31.85 -27.85
N CYS A 28 26.33 -32.18 -28.37
CA CYS A 28 27.61 -31.98 -27.69
C CYS A 28 27.90 -30.49 -27.37
N SER A 29 27.53 -29.54 -28.24
CA SER A 29 27.73 -28.12 -27.97
C SER A 29 26.76 -27.56 -26.93
N ILE A 30 25.55 -28.14 -26.83
CA ILE A 30 24.54 -27.73 -25.83
C ILE A 30 24.94 -28.24 -24.46
N ASP A 31 25.36 -29.51 -24.34
CA ASP A 31 25.86 -30.07 -23.07
C ASP A 31 27.08 -29.30 -22.56
N GLN A 32 28.00 -28.91 -23.45
CA GLN A 32 29.13 -28.07 -23.09
C GLN A 32 28.71 -26.67 -22.65
N LEU A 33 27.75 -26.03 -23.34
CA LEU A 33 27.21 -24.73 -22.95
C LEU A 33 26.54 -24.80 -21.57
N MET A 34 25.72 -25.83 -21.33
CA MET A 34 25.02 -26.05 -20.07
C MET A 34 26.00 -26.31 -18.92
N MET A 35 26.99 -27.18 -19.13
CA MET A 35 28.03 -27.44 -18.13
C MET A 35 28.92 -26.21 -17.89
N THR A 36 29.20 -25.41 -18.93
CA THR A 36 29.99 -24.18 -18.78
C THR A 36 29.20 -23.11 -18.01
N SER A 37 27.92 -22.93 -18.32
CA SER A 37 27.03 -22.03 -17.57
C SER A 37 26.92 -22.46 -16.10
N MET A 38 26.73 -23.76 -15.84
CA MET A 38 26.70 -24.33 -14.49
C MET A 38 28.01 -24.08 -13.73
N VAL A 39 29.16 -24.31 -14.36
CA VAL A 39 30.48 -24.11 -13.74
C VAL A 39 30.77 -22.62 -13.47
N LEU A 40 30.42 -21.74 -14.41
CA LEU A 40 30.54 -20.28 -14.23
C LEU A 40 29.66 -19.81 -13.08
N PHE A 41 28.46 -20.39 -12.97
CA PHE A 41 27.52 -20.09 -11.92
C PHE A 41 28.04 -20.52 -10.54
N THR A 42 28.55 -21.75 -10.40
CA THR A 42 29.18 -22.22 -9.14
C THR A 42 30.40 -21.37 -8.75
N LYS A 43 31.23 -20.96 -9.72
CA LYS A 43 32.43 -20.17 -9.46
C LYS A 43 32.12 -18.74 -9.01
N ASN A 44 31.06 -18.14 -9.55
CA ASN A 44 30.63 -16.79 -9.21
C ASN A 44 29.73 -16.72 -7.95
N GLN A 45 29.21 -17.86 -7.49
CA GLN A 45 28.37 -17.96 -6.29
C GLN A 45 29.07 -17.45 -5.02
N LYS A 46 30.40 -17.57 -4.94
CA LYS A 46 31.17 -17.04 -3.81
C LYS A 46 31.24 -15.51 -3.83
N THR A 47 31.49 -14.93 -5.00
CA THR A 47 31.51 -13.46 -5.21
C THR A 47 30.13 -12.84 -4.98
N TYR A 48 29.07 -13.59 -5.34
CA TYR A 48 27.66 -13.24 -5.10
C TYR A 48 27.31 -13.08 -3.61
N LEU A 49 27.83 -13.95 -2.74
CA LEU A 49 27.57 -13.87 -1.30
C LEU A 49 28.25 -12.67 -0.63
N GLU A 50 29.26 -12.09 -1.26
CA GLU A 50 30.12 -11.04 -0.70
C GLU A 50 29.60 -9.62 -0.99
N ASN A 51 28.86 -9.38 -2.08
CA ASN A 51 28.35 -8.03 -2.43
C ASN A 51 26.89 -8.05 -2.95
N ARG A 52 25.93 -7.76 -2.07
CA ARG A 52 24.48 -7.75 -2.39
C ARG A 52 24.04 -6.58 -3.29
N GLU A 53 24.85 -5.54 -3.43
CA GLU A 53 24.52 -4.36 -4.25
C GLU A 53 24.95 -4.51 -5.73
N ASP A 54 25.61 -5.61 -6.08
CA ASP A 54 26.12 -5.82 -7.43
C ASP A 54 24.99 -6.21 -8.40
N ARG A 55 24.42 -5.19 -9.06
CA ARG A 55 23.41 -5.34 -10.12
C ARG A 55 23.88 -6.21 -11.29
N PHE A 56 25.18 -6.34 -11.51
CA PHE A 56 25.70 -7.15 -12.61
C PHE A 56 25.26 -8.61 -12.50
N VAL A 57 25.29 -9.18 -11.30
CA VAL A 57 24.97 -10.61 -11.11
C VAL A 57 23.48 -10.87 -11.30
N VAL A 58 22.64 -9.94 -10.84
CA VAL A 58 21.19 -9.93 -11.09
C VAL A 58 20.93 -9.96 -12.60
N GLU A 59 21.46 -8.98 -13.32
CA GLU A 59 21.27 -8.85 -14.77
C GLU A 59 21.81 -10.06 -15.52
N PHE A 60 22.96 -10.60 -15.09
CA PHE A 60 23.54 -11.79 -15.67
C PHE A 60 22.65 -13.03 -15.47
N ARG A 61 22.11 -13.24 -14.26
CA ARG A 61 21.19 -14.37 -13.97
C ARG A 61 19.94 -14.27 -14.84
N ASP A 62 19.35 -13.09 -14.97
CA ASP A 62 18.18 -12.86 -15.82
C ASP A 62 18.48 -13.14 -17.30
N GLN A 63 19.64 -12.67 -17.80
CA GLN A 63 20.08 -12.95 -19.16
C GLN A 63 20.29 -14.45 -19.40
N ILE A 64 20.93 -15.17 -18.46
CA ILE A 64 21.12 -16.62 -18.56
C ILE A 64 19.78 -17.35 -18.53
N GLN A 65 18.87 -16.99 -17.62
CA GLN A 65 17.54 -17.58 -17.56
C GLN A 65 16.78 -17.38 -18.88
N HIS A 66 16.83 -16.18 -19.45
CA HIS A 66 16.22 -15.88 -20.74
C HIS A 66 16.86 -16.70 -21.89
N CYS A 67 18.18 -16.86 -21.87
CA CYS A 67 18.88 -17.72 -22.83
C CYS A 67 18.46 -19.18 -22.69
N LEU A 68 18.39 -19.71 -21.47
CA LEU A 68 17.95 -21.09 -21.19
C LEU A 68 16.52 -21.32 -21.66
N GLN A 69 15.59 -20.42 -21.33
CA GLN A 69 14.21 -20.46 -21.82
C GLN A 69 14.14 -20.46 -23.35
N THR A 70 15.02 -19.70 -24.02
CA THR A 70 15.08 -19.67 -25.48
C THR A 70 15.63 -20.97 -26.05
N ILE A 71 16.65 -21.56 -25.43
CA ILE A 71 17.24 -22.85 -25.82
C ILE A 71 16.21 -23.98 -25.64
N PHE A 72 15.47 -23.99 -24.53
CA PHE A 72 14.46 -25.03 -24.25
C PHE A 72 13.24 -24.96 -25.18
N LYS A 73 13.06 -23.88 -25.95
CA LYS A 73 12.09 -23.85 -27.06
C LYS A 73 12.53 -24.68 -28.26
N VAL A 74 13.83 -24.95 -28.41
CA VAL A 74 14.40 -25.67 -29.57
C VAL A 74 15.02 -27.03 -29.19
N VAL A 75 15.33 -27.26 -27.92
CA VAL A 75 15.90 -28.50 -27.39
C VAL A 75 14.90 -29.19 -26.46
N LEU A 76 14.81 -30.53 -26.53
CA LEU A 76 14.04 -31.32 -25.57
C LEU A 76 14.62 -31.16 -24.16
N PHE A 77 13.91 -30.42 -23.31
CA PHE A 77 14.37 -30.08 -21.98
C PHE A 77 14.26 -31.28 -21.00
N GLU A 78 13.45 -32.30 -21.31
CA GLU A 78 13.15 -33.46 -20.45
C GLU A 78 14.41 -34.16 -19.94
N PHE A 79 15.43 -34.32 -20.80
CA PHE A 79 16.70 -34.92 -20.41
C PHE A 79 17.41 -34.10 -19.30
N TYR A 80 17.45 -32.78 -19.47
CA TYR A 80 18.08 -31.87 -18.51
C TYR A 80 17.28 -31.75 -17.23
N PHE A 81 15.95 -31.75 -17.33
CA PHE A 81 15.04 -31.69 -16.20
C PHE A 81 15.08 -32.97 -15.36
N ASN A 82 15.01 -34.16 -15.98
CA ASN A 82 15.17 -35.43 -15.27
C ASN A 82 16.53 -35.53 -14.57
N ARG A 83 17.57 -34.98 -15.19
CA ARG A 83 18.88 -34.86 -14.55
C ARG A 83 18.86 -33.90 -13.37
N ALA A 84 18.21 -32.74 -13.49
CA ALA A 84 18.05 -31.80 -12.38
C ALA A 84 17.35 -32.47 -11.20
N VAL A 85 16.20 -33.12 -11.44
CA VAL A 85 15.47 -33.92 -10.44
C VAL A 85 16.41 -34.95 -9.80
N ALA A 86 17.08 -35.78 -10.60
CA ALA A 86 17.97 -36.82 -10.06
C ALA A 86 19.09 -36.26 -9.16
N VAL A 87 19.67 -35.10 -9.49
CA VAL A 87 20.70 -34.48 -8.66
C VAL A 87 20.10 -33.90 -7.38
N ILE A 88 18.98 -33.17 -7.47
CA ILE A 88 18.30 -32.59 -6.31
C ILE A 88 17.92 -33.68 -5.30
N PHE A 89 17.49 -34.85 -5.78
CA PHE A 89 17.13 -35.99 -4.93
C PHE A 89 18.32 -36.79 -4.38
N SER A 90 19.50 -36.68 -5.01
CA SER A 90 20.67 -37.50 -4.62
C SER A 90 21.30 -37.06 -3.29
N ASP A 91 21.28 -35.76 -3.00
CA ASP A 91 21.76 -35.21 -1.73
C ASP A 91 20.95 -33.94 -1.38
N PRO A 92 19.84 -34.06 -0.64
CA PRO A 92 18.94 -32.94 -0.34
C PRO A 92 19.55 -31.88 0.60
N ASN A 93 20.75 -32.11 1.15
CA ASN A 93 21.43 -31.18 2.05
C ASN A 93 22.57 -30.41 1.37
N ASP A 94 23.01 -30.81 0.18
CA ASP A 94 24.04 -30.07 -0.58
C ASP A 94 23.43 -28.91 -1.36
N PHE A 95 23.08 -27.84 -0.65
CA PHE A 95 22.46 -26.65 -1.24
C PHE A 95 23.29 -25.99 -2.36
N ALA A 96 24.62 -26.13 -2.31
CA ALA A 96 25.51 -25.60 -3.35
C ALA A 96 25.37 -26.40 -4.65
N ALA A 97 25.19 -27.72 -4.55
CA ALA A 97 24.86 -28.56 -5.69
C ALA A 97 23.42 -28.35 -6.17
N ILE A 98 22.44 -28.23 -5.26
CA ILE A 98 21.00 -28.14 -5.57
C ILE A 98 20.63 -26.82 -6.25
N GLU A 99 21.15 -25.67 -5.79
CA GLU A 99 20.67 -24.35 -6.23
C GLU A 99 20.74 -24.12 -7.75
N PRO A 100 21.85 -24.44 -8.45
CA PRO A 100 21.92 -24.34 -9.91
C PRO A 100 20.88 -25.21 -10.63
N TRP A 101 20.52 -26.37 -10.07
CA TRP A 101 19.52 -27.27 -10.66
C TRP A 101 18.10 -26.76 -10.46
N ILE A 102 17.81 -26.11 -9.33
CA ILE A 102 16.53 -25.42 -9.16
C ILE A 102 16.45 -24.24 -10.13
N PHE A 103 17.51 -23.44 -10.27
CA PHE A 103 17.55 -22.36 -11.26
C PHE A 103 17.32 -22.87 -12.70
N LEU A 104 17.94 -24.00 -13.06
CA LEU A 104 17.71 -24.67 -14.33
C LEU A 104 16.26 -25.12 -14.48
N ALA A 105 15.71 -25.80 -13.47
CA ALA A 105 14.32 -26.27 -13.46
C ALA A 105 13.35 -25.09 -13.62
N THR A 106 13.55 -23.99 -12.91
CA THR A 106 12.78 -22.75 -13.07
C THR A 106 12.80 -22.26 -14.52
N SER A 107 13.95 -22.35 -15.19
CA SER A 107 14.10 -21.95 -16.60
C SER A 107 13.37 -22.88 -17.58
N THR A 108 13.04 -24.11 -17.17
CA THR A 108 12.24 -25.06 -17.98
C THR A 108 10.74 -24.84 -17.85
N ILE A 109 10.29 -24.14 -16.80
CA ILE A 109 8.87 -23.81 -16.62
C ILE A 109 8.49 -22.80 -17.72
N THR A 110 7.81 -23.29 -18.74
CA THR A 110 7.34 -22.51 -19.89
C THR A 110 5.85 -22.75 -20.09
N SER A 111 5.17 -21.81 -20.75
CA SER A 111 3.71 -21.80 -20.89
C SER A 111 3.10 -23.02 -21.62
N ALA A 112 3.91 -23.90 -22.21
CA ALA A 112 3.43 -24.98 -23.08
C ALA A 112 3.48 -26.38 -22.43
N TYR A 113 4.26 -26.59 -21.37
CA TYR A 113 4.46 -27.91 -20.78
C TYR A 113 4.69 -27.81 -19.27
N PHE A 114 4.00 -28.66 -18.51
CA PHE A 114 4.08 -28.72 -17.05
C PHE A 114 4.39 -30.17 -16.63
N PRO A 115 5.67 -30.50 -16.38
CA PRO A 115 6.09 -31.82 -15.92
C PRO A 115 5.46 -32.16 -14.56
N VAL A 116 5.05 -33.42 -14.37
CA VAL A 116 4.52 -33.92 -13.08
C VAL A 116 5.59 -33.80 -11.99
N GLU A 117 6.85 -33.94 -12.36
CA GLU A 117 8.01 -33.91 -11.48
C GLU A 117 8.35 -32.49 -10.99
N LEU A 118 7.65 -31.45 -11.44
CA LEU A 118 7.74 -30.13 -10.79
C LEU A 118 7.20 -30.16 -9.36
N MET A 119 6.21 -31.02 -9.09
CA MET A 119 5.67 -31.21 -7.73
C MET A 119 6.72 -31.84 -6.80
N ASP A 120 7.58 -32.70 -7.34
CA ASP A 120 8.66 -33.32 -6.60
C ASP A 120 9.72 -32.28 -6.19
N ILE A 121 10.10 -31.38 -7.11
CA ILE A 121 11.00 -30.25 -6.80
C ILE A 121 10.36 -29.30 -5.80
N LEU A 122 9.07 -29.00 -5.97
CA LEU A 122 8.31 -28.18 -5.02
C LEU A 122 8.35 -28.78 -3.61
N GLN A 123 8.09 -30.09 -3.47
CA GLN A 123 8.11 -30.75 -2.17
C GLN A 123 9.49 -30.63 -1.50
N ILE A 124 10.58 -30.82 -2.26
CA ILE A 124 11.94 -30.65 -1.74
C ILE A 124 12.19 -29.22 -1.27
N ILE A 125 11.78 -28.23 -2.07
CA ILE A 125 11.87 -26.82 -1.67
C ILE A 125 11.18 -26.62 -0.33
N LEU A 126 9.93 -27.08 -0.20
CA LEU A 126 9.10 -26.92 0.99
C LEU A 126 9.67 -27.63 2.23
N ASP A 127 10.54 -28.62 2.03
CA ASP A 127 11.22 -29.36 3.08
C ASP A 127 12.60 -28.77 3.47
N PHE A 128 13.05 -27.70 2.81
CA PHE A 128 14.32 -27.06 3.18
C PHE A 128 14.31 -26.56 4.64
N PRO A 129 15.42 -26.79 5.38
CA PRO A 129 15.53 -26.37 6.77
C PRO A 129 15.74 -24.86 6.86
N GLN A 130 15.31 -24.26 7.98
CA GLN A 130 15.44 -22.81 8.25
C GLN A 130 16.88 -22.28 8.09
N ASN A 131 17.89 -23.13 8.29
CA ASN A 131 19.30 -22.78 8.16
C ASN A 131 19.86 -22.91 6.72
N ALA A 132 19.03 -23.16 5.71
CA ALA A 132 19.44 -23.20 4.30
C ALA A 132 20.08 -21.88 3.82
N PRO A 133 21.12 -21.89 2.96
CA PRO A 133 21.76 -20.66 2.46
C PRO A 133 20.78 -19.68 1.78
N SER A 134 21.04 -18.38 1.87
CA SER A 134 20.15 -17.37 1.27
C SER A 134 20.02 -17.51 -0.25
N SER A 135 21.06 -17.99 -0.94
CA SER A 135 21.06 -18.21 -2.39
C SER A 135 20.04 -19.28 -2.84
N ILE A 136 19.96 -20.40 -2.11
CA ILE A 136 18.99 -21.46 -2.42
C ILE A 136 17.57 -21.02 -2.10
N ILE A 137 17.35 -20.29 -0.99
CA ILE A 137 16.04 -19.74 -0.62
C ILE A 137 15.54 -18.79 -1.71
N GLN A 138 16.39 -17.87 -2.17
CA GLN A 138 16.03 -16.92 -3.21
C GLN A 138 15.68 -17.61 -4.52
N THR A 139 16.51 -18.56 -4.96
CA THR A 139 16.26 -19.33 -6.17
C THR A 139 14.97 -20.15 -6.06
N SER A 140 14.68 -20.67 -4.86
CA SER A 140 13.44 -21.36 -4.56
C SER A 140 12.23 -20.42 -4.61
N CYS A 141 12.33 -19.18 -4.12
CA CYS A 141 11.25 -18.19 -4.27
C CYS A 141 10.96 -17.88 -5.75
N VAL A 142 12.01 -17.73 -6.58
CA VAL A 142 11.84 -17.53 -8.03
C VAL A 142 11.21 -18.76 -8.68
N PHE A 143 11.60 -19.96 -8.27
CA PHE A 143 10.94 -21.21 -8.69
C PHE A 143 9.46 -21.20 -8.33
N LEU A 144 9.12 -20.97 -7.06
CA LEU A 144 7.75 -20.94 -6.55
C LEU A 144 6.89 -19.93 -7.32
N LYS A 145 7.41 -18.71 -7.51
CA LYS A 145 6.72 -17.68 -8.31
C LYS A 145 6.43 -18.17 -9.73
N THR A 146 7.46 -18.65 -10.43
CA THR A 146 7.34 -19.10 -11.82
C THR A 146 6.41 -20.32 -11.95
N PHE A 147 6.47 -21.23 -10.98
CA PHE A 147 5.58 -22.38 -10.85
C PHE A 147 4.11 -21.94 -10.73
N LEU A 148 3.82 -21.04 -9.78
CA LEU A 148 2.46 -20.53 -9.54
C LEU A 148 1.93 -19.74 -10.76
N ASP A 149 2.74 -18.86 -11.34
CA ASP A 149 2.40 -18.08 -12.54
C ASP A 149 2.08 -18.99 -13.72
N ASN A 150 2.80 -20.10 -13.86
CA ASN A 150 2.54 -21.06 -14.92
C ASN A 150 1.27 -21.87 -14.68
N CYS A 151 0.97 -22.25 -13.44
CA CYS A 151 -0.30 -22.91 -13.09
C CYS A 151 -1.51 -22.02 -13.45
N VAL A 152 -1.42 -20.72 -13.15
CA VAL A 152 -2.39 -19.70 -13.61
C VAL A 152 -2.52 -19.69 -15.13
N SER A 153 -1.39 -19.48 -15.81
CA SER A 153 -1.36 -19.23 -17.25
C SER A 153 -1.83 -20.45 -18.06
N SER A 154 -1.66 -21.64 -17.50
CA SER A 154 -2.06 -22.91 -18.11
C SER A 154 -3.48 -23.37 -17.72
N GLY A 155 -4.16 -22.67 -16.81
CA GLY A 155 -5.50 -23.06 -16.35
C GLY A 155 -5.51 -24.37 -15.54
N ARG A 156 -4.43 -24.63 -14.79
CA ARG A 156 -4.23 -25.84 -13.99
C ARG A 156 -4.31 -25.57 -12.49
N GLU A 157 -5.10 -24.58 -12.11
CA GLU A 157 -5.18 -24.16 -10.72
C GLU A 157 -5.83 -25.24 -9.85
N ASP A 158 -6.76 -26.02 -10.42
CA ASP A 158 -7.42 -27.16 -9.75
C ASP A 158 -6.46 -28.33 -9.47
N ASP A 159 -5.28 -28.38 -10.11
CA ASP A 159 -4.28 -29.42 -9.89
C ASP A 159 -3.45 -29.18 -8.61
N ILE A 160 -3.48 -27.96 -8.05
CA ILE A 160 -2.76 -27.63 -6.82
C ILE A 160 -3.66 -27.89 -5.62
N ALA A 161 -3.28 -28.89 -4.81
CA ALA A 161 -3.98 -29.18 -3.56
C ALA A 161 -3.90 -28.00 -2.58
N GLU A 162 -4.99 -27.76 -1.84
CA GLU A 162 -5.09 -26.77 -0.75
C GLU A 162 -3.92 -26.89 0.25
N THR A 163 -3.53 -28.12 0.57
CA THR A 163 -2.39 -28.44 1.47
C THR A 163 -1.06 -27.92 0.94
N THR A 164 -0.86 -27.90 -0.38
CA THR A 164 0.35 -27.38 -1.01
C THR A 164 0.45 -25.87 -0.81
N ILE A 165 -0.66 -25.15 -0.95
CA ILE A 165 -0.71 -23.69 -0.73
C ILE A 165 -0.41 -23.36 0.74
N ILE A 166 -0.99 -24.11 1.69
CA ILE A 166 -0.64 -23.96 3.12
C ILE A 166 0.86 -24.19 3.34
N SER A 167 1.43 -25.23 2.74
CA SER A 167 2.86 -25.55 2.86
C SER A 167 3.74 -24.43 2.29
N ILE A 168 3.35 -23.81 1.17
CA ILE A 168 4.06 -22.64 0.62
C ILE A 168 4.06 -21.48 1.62
N TYR A 169 2.91 -21.14 2.22
CA TYR A 169 2.85 -20.07 3.23
C TYR A 169 3.71 -20.37 4.45
N ARG A 170 3.65 -21.61 4.97
CA ARG A 170 4.46 -22.05 6.10
C ARG A 170 5.95 -22.00 5.78
N TRP A 171 6.33 -22.39 4.56
CA TRP A 171 7.70 -22.32 4.11
C TRP A 171 8.19 -20.87 4.04
N LEU A 172 7.42 -19.97 3.42
CA LEU A 172 7.75 -18.54 3.38
C LEU A 172 7.92 -17.97 4.80
N ALA A 173 7.01 -18.30 5.71
CA ALA A 173 7.04 -17.85 7.11
C ALA A 173 8.35 -18.23 7.83
N ARG A 174 8.86 -19.44 7.60
CA ARG A 174 10.09 -19.94 8.22
C ARG A 174 11.35 -19.17 7.85
N PHE A 175 11.45 -18.64 6.62
CA PHE A 175 12.70 -18.05 6.12
C PHE A 175 12.82 -16.54 6.33
N HIS A 176 11.70 -15.83 6.49
CA HIS A 176 11.70 -14.39 6.73
C HIS A 176 12.36 -14.02 8.07
N PHE A 177 12.11 -14.81 9.12
CA PHE A 177 12.68 -14.57 10.46
C PHE A 177 14.21 -14.53 10.44
N ARG A 178 14.85 -15.37 9.61
CA ARG A 178 16.31 -15.43 9.53
C ARG A 178 16.90 -14.24 8.79
N LEU A 179 16.29 -13.78 7.70
CA LEU A 179 16.78 -12.63 6.95
C LEU A 179 16.83 -11.37 7.83
N ILE A 180 15.86 -11.24 8.75
CA ILE A 180 15.83 -10.18 9.77
C ILE A 180 17.00 -10.34 10.77
N GLN A 181 17.22 -11.55 11.30
CA GLN A 181 18.30 -11.79 12.27
C GLN A 181 19.70 -11.59 11.68
N ASP A 182 19.94 -12.04 10.46
CA ASP A 182 21.23 -11.89 9.76
C ASP A 182 21.51 -10.41 9.45
N GLY A 183 20.46 -9.60 9.19
CA GLY A 183 20.56 -8.15 9.08
C GLY A 183 21.00 -7.49 10.40
N LYS A 184 20.37 -7.88 11.52
CA LYS A 184 20.69 -7.36 12.87
C LYS A 184 22.13 -7.62 13.30
N GLN A 185 22.71 -8.77 12.93
CA GLN A 185 24.11 -9.08 13.28
C GLN A 185 25.14 -8.27 12.48
N LYS A 186 24.82 -7.89 11.24
CA LYS A 186 25.75 -7.13 10.39
C LYS A 186 25.82 -5.65 10.73
N GLU A 187 24.79 -5.08 11.37
CA GLU A 187 24.74 -3.65 11.70
C GLU A 187 25.29 -3.26 13.09
N GLY A 188 25.86 -4.19 13.85
CA GLY A 188 26.78 -3.88 14.95
C GLY A 188 26.36 -2.80 15.96
N SER A 189 25.55 -3.18 16.95
CA SER A 189 25.29 -2.49 18.24
C SER A 189 24.60 -1.11 18.22
N HIS A 190 23.57 -0.99 19.06
CA HIS A 190 22.73 0.19 19.36
C HIS A 190 21.67 0.60 18.32
N MET A 191 20.92 -0.37 17.78
CA MET A 191 19.59 -0.10 17.21
C MET A 191 18.53 -0.27 18.31
N ASN A 192 17.68 0.74 18.51
CA ASN A 192 16.50 0.62 19.37
C ASN A 192 15.39 -0.17 18.63
N GLU A 193 14.42 -0.72 19.37
CA GLU A 193 13.32 -1.52 18.79
C GLU A 193 12.53 -0.78 17.69
N SER A 194 12.50 0.56 17.70
CA SER A 194 11.88 1.35 16.63
C SER A 194 12.65 1.31 15.30
N ASN A 195 13.98 1.16 15.32
CA ASN A 195 14.78 1.02 14.10
C ASN A 195 14.73 -0.40 13.51
N GLU A 196 14.42 -1.42 14.31
CA GLU A 196 14.26 -2.79 13.81
C GLU A 196 13.05 -2.90 12.86
N ARG A 197 11.94 -2.23 13.19
CA ARG A 197 10.75 -2.13 12.31
C ARG A 197 11.05 -1.31 11.05
N LEU A 198 11.84 -0.24 11.17
CA LEU A 198 12.26 0.60 10.05
C LEU A 198 13.22 -0.14 9.09
N LEU A 199 14.06 -1.06 9.59
CA LEU A 199 14.96 -1.88 8.78
C LEU A 199 14.19 -2.93 7.96
N VAL A 200 13.19 -3.57 8.55
CA VAL A 200 12.27 -4.48 7.84
C VAL A 200 11.49 -3.71 6.76
N PHE A 201 11.03 -2.49 7.07
CA PHE A 201 10.37 -1.61 6.08
C PHE A 201 11.32 -1.12 4.98
N LYS A 202 12.58 -0.80 5.27
CA LYS A 202 13.59 -0.46 4.27
C LYS A 202 13.94 -1.66 3.40
N LEU A 203 14.13 -2.84 3.98
CA LEU A 203 14.40 -4.07 3.23
C LEU A 203 13.22 -4.50 2.35
N LEU A 204 11.97 -4.19 2.75
CA LEU A 204 10.75 -4.47 1.98
C LEU A 204 10.37 -3.38 0.97
N ASN A 205 11.03 -2.21 1.00
CA ASN A 205 10.74 -1.07 0.10
C ASN A 205 11.96 -0.57 -0.69
N GLU A 206 13.16 -1.11 -0.46
CA GLU A 206 14.29 -0.86 -1.33
C GLU A 206 14.12 -1.64 -2.65
N PRO A 207 14.27 -0.98 -3.81
CA PRO A 207 14.03 -1.55 -5.14
C PRO A 207 15.19 -2.43 -5.63
N ASN A 208 15.81 -3.21 -4.73
CA ASN A 208 16.69 -4.29 -5.17
C ASN A 208 15.81 -5.51 -5.48
N ASP A 209 15.25 -5.44 -6.69
CA ASP A 209 14.19 -6.23 -7.35
C ASP A 209 14.32 -7.77 -7.38
N LEU A 210 15.23 -8.39 -6.63
CA LEU A 210 15.47 -9.83 -6.74
C LEU A 210 14.86 -10.69 -5.63
N PHE A 211 14.37 -10.08 -4.55
CA PHE A 211 13.67 -10.74 -3.46
C PHE A 211 12.51 -9.86 -3.00
N ASP A 212 11.39 -9.93 -3.73
CA ASP A 212 10.14 -9.33 -3.25
C ASP A 212 9.20 -10.44 -2.81
N GLU A 213 9.25 -10.75 -1.52
CA GLU A 213 8.28 -11.64 -0.86
C GLU A 213 6.84 -11.21 -1.14
N LYS A 214 6.58 -9.89 -1.27
CA LYS A 214 5.26 -9.39 -1.66
C LYS A 214 4.91 -9.85 -3.08
N THR A 215 5.88 -10.00 -3.98
CA THR A 215 5.67 -10.55 -5.32
C THR A 215 5.31 -12.04 -5.29
N VAL A 216 5.93 -12.85 -4.42
CA VAL A 216 5.51 -14.26 -4.26
C VAL A 216 4.10 -14.33 -3.69
N LEU A 217 3.81 -13.58 -2.62
CA LEU A 217 2.47 -13.52 -2.02
C LEU A 217 1.42 -13.02 -3.03
N ARG A 218 1.75 -12.04 -3.85
CA ARG A 218 0.89 -11.55 -4.95
C ARG A 218 0.69 -12.63 -6.01
N SER A 219 1.69 -13.45 -6.30
CA SER A 219 1.57 -14.57 -7.26
C SER A 219 0.68 -15.68 -6.70
N VAL A 220 0.78 -16.00 -5.40
CA VAL A 220 -0.15 -16.92 -4.73
C VAL A 220 -1.58 -16.36 -4.75
N ALA A 221 -1.75 -15.07 -4.41
CA ALA A 221 -3.06 -14.42 -4.48
C ALA A 221 -3.63 -14.42 -5.90
N THR A 222 -2.80 -14.21 -6.92
CA THR A 222 -3.18 -14.27 -8.34
C THR A 222 -3.59 -15.69 -8.75
N LEU A 223 -2.86 -16.72 -8.29
CA LEU A 223 -3.22 -18.12 -8.49
C LEU A 223 -4.58 -18.46 -7.92
N LEU A 224 -4.86 -18.02 -6.70
CA LEU A 224 -6.15 -18.24 -6.06
C LEU A 224 -7.28 -17.46 -6.77
N ARG A 225 -6.95 -16.35 -7.44
CA ARG A 225 -7.91 -15.45 -8.08
C ARG A 225 -8.29 -15.83 -9.50
N GLU A 226 -7.39 -16.38 -10.30
CA GLU A 226 -7.67 -16.68 -11.70
C GLU A 226 -8.84 -17.65 -11.92
N PRO A 227 -9.00 -18.72 -11.13
CA PRO A 227 -10.18 -19.59 -11.20
C PRO A 227 -11.49 -18.89 -10.83
N ILE A 228 -11.41 -17.82 -10.03
CA ILE A 228 -12.53 -16.99 -9.61
C ILE A 228 -12.97 -16.15 -10.82
N HIS A 229 -12.06 -15.39 -11.46
CA HIS A 229 -12.38 -14.55 -12.62
C HIS A 229 -12.82 -15.33 -13.87
N LYS A 230 -12.38 -16.57 -14.04
CA LYS A 230 -12.82 -17.45 -15.15
C LYS A 230 -14.20 -18.05 -14.93
N ALA A 231 -14.75 -17.98 -13.71
CA ALA A 231 -16.06 -18.54 -13.40
C ALA A 231 -17.20 -17.68 -13.95
N ALA A 232 -18.38 -18.27 -14.15
CA ALA A 232 -19.58 -17.46 -14.38
C ALA A 232 -19.82 -16.55 -13.18
N GLU A 233 -20.39 -15.36 -13.38
CA GLU A 233 -20.53 -14.32 -12.34
C GLU A 233 -21.10 -14.82 -10.99
N ARG A 234 -22.06 -15.76 -11.01
CA ARG A 234 -22.60 -16.38 -9.78
C ARG A 234 -21.63 -17.35 -9.11
N ASP A 235 -20.86 -18.08 -9.90
CA ASP A 235 -19.85 -19.03 -9.40
C ASP A 235 -18.58 -18.31 -8.93
N GLU A 236 -18.29 -17.12 -9.48
CA GLU A 236 -17.17 -16.25 -9.09
C GLU A 236 -17.27 -15.90 -7.60
N ILE A 237 -18.43 -15.38 -7.16
CA ILE A 237 -18.67 -15.01 -5.77
C ILE A 237 -18.50 -16.23 -4.84
N ARG A 238 -19.05 -17.39 -5.22
CA ARG A 238 -18.96 -18.60 -4.40
C ARG A 238 -17.51 -19.07 -4.23
N LYS A 239 -16.76 -19.18 -5.33
CA LYS A 239 -15.34 -19.59 -5.29
C LYS A 239 -14.51 -18.61 -4.46
N TYR A 240 -14.78 -17.32 -4.58
CA TYR A 240 -14.13 -16.31 -3.76
C TYR A 240 -14.39 -16.52 -2.26
N LEU A 241 -15.63 -16.80 -1.88
CA LEU A 241 -15.98 -17.09 -0.48
C LEU A 241 -15.36 -18.39 0.01
N ASP A 242 -15.22 -19.41 -0.86
CA ASP A 242 -14.52 -20.64 -0.52
C ASP A 242 -13.04 -20.35 -0.19
N VAL A 243 -12.37 -19.52 -0.99
CA VAL A 243 -10.99 -19.07 -0.72
C VAL A 243 -10.90 -18.23 0.56
N LEU A 244 -11.82 -17.29 0.77
CA LEU A 244 -11.87 -16.49 2.00
C LEU A 244 -12.07 -17.39 3.24
N ASN A 245 -12.99 -18.35 3.17
CA ASN A 245 -13.26 -19.30 4.24
C ASN A 245 -12.07 -20.24 4.48
N PHE A 246 -11.35 -20.64 3.43
CA PHE A 246 -10.10 -21.38 3.55
C PHE A 246 -9.06 -20.63 4.40
N HIS A 247 -8.73 -19.39 4.03
CA HIS A 247 -7.75 -18.58 4.76
C HIS A 247 -8.21 -18.26 6.19
N THR A 248 -9.50 -17.97 6.36
CA THR A 248 -10.10 -17.69 7.67
C THR A 248 -9.93 -18.89 8.61
N ARG A 249 -10.23 -20.10 8.13
CA ARG A 249 -10.02 -21.33 8.91
C ARG A 249 -8.55 -21.56 9.24
N ALA A 250 -7.65 -21.33 8.28
CA ALA A 250 -6.22 -21.51 8.48
C ALA A 250 -5.67 -20.57 9.58
N ILE A 251 -6.08 -19.29 9.58
CA ILE A 251 -5.68 -18.32 10.60
C ILE A 251 -6.27 -18.69 11.96
N ILE A 252 -7.57 -19.01 12.05
CA ILE A 252 -8.22 -19.40 13.31
C ILE A 252 -7.56 -20.64 13.92
N GLN A 253 -7.22 -21.64 13.11
CA GLN A 253 -6.51 -22.83 13.58
C GLN A 253 -5.13 -22.50 14.15
N GLU A 254 -4.40 -21.59 13.50
CA GLU A 254 -3.08 -21.17 13.98
C GLU A 254 -3.18 -20.37 15.28
N LEU A 255 -4.19 -19.49 15.42
CA LEU A 255 -4.46 -18.72 16.63
C LEU A 255 -4.83 -19.60 17.85
N GLN A 256 -5.40 -20.79 17.62
CA GLN A 256 -5.76 -21.73 18.69
C GLN A 256 -4.54 -22.46 19.30
N ILE A 257 -3.34 -22.28 18.74
CA ILE A 257 -2.11 -22.78 19.34
C ILE A 257 -1.78 -21.87 20.52
N ASN A 258 -1.78 -22.44 21.75
CA ASN A 258 -1.78 -21.72 23.04
C ASN A 258 -0.72 -20.60 23.20
N GLN A 259 0.35 -20.59 22.40
CA GLN A 259 1.26 -19.47 22.19
C GLN A 259 1.82 -19.54 20.76
N PRO A 260 1.40 -18.67 19.82
CA PRO A 260 1.97 -18.68 18.48
C PRO A 260 3.45 -18.33 18.56
N GLY A 261 4.32 -19.25 18.13
CA GLY A 261 5.74 -18.99 17.98
C GLY A 261 6.00 -18.02 16.81
N GLY A 262 7.24 -17.58 16.62
CA GLY A 262 7.59 -16.64 15.54
C GLY A 262 7.11 -17.07 14.14
N ASP A 263 7.21 -18.37 13.82
CA ASP A 263 6.72 -18.94 12.57
C ASP A 263 5.20 -18.81 12.40
N SER A 264 4.43 -18.98 13.49
CA SER A 264 2.97 -18.84 13.48
C SER A 264 2.55 -17.39 13.23
N ILE A 265 3.26 -16.41 13.82
CA ILE A 265 3.01 -14.99 13.58
C ILE A 265 3.21 -14.64 12.11
N LEU A 266 4.33 -15.09 11.52
CA LEU A 266 4.64 -14.83 10.11
C LEU A 266 3.66 -15.55 9.17
N PHE A 267 3.26 -16.78 9.50
CA PHE A 267 2.22 -17.48 8.75
C PHE A 267 0.91 -16.69 8.72
N ILE A 268 0.44 -16.19 9.87
CA ILE A 268 -0.78 -15.37 9.96
C ILE A 268 -0.60 -14.09 9.15
N PHE A 269 0.55 -13.42 9.29
CA PHE A 269 0.86 -12.18 8.57
C PHE A 269 0.79 -12.37 7.04
N TYR A 270 1.37 -13.47 6.53
CA TYR A 270 1.33 -13.80 5.09
C TYR A 270 -0.03 -14.21 4.61
N THR A 271 -0.77 -14.94 5.43
CA THR A 271 -2.12 -15.33 5.11
C THR A 271 -3.03 -14.10 5.01
N ILE A 272 -2.92 -13.15 5.95
CA ILE A 272 -3.61 -11.85 5.89
C ILE A 272 -3.18 -11.03 4.68
N THR A 273 -1.87 -10.95 4.40
CA THR A 273 -1.35 -10.19 3.26
C THR A 273 -1.84 -10.75 1.92
N SER A 274 -1.84 -12.07 1.78
CA SER A 274 -2.39 -12.72 0.59
C SER A 274 -3.88 -12.49 0.44
N LEU A 275 -4.64 -12.54 1.54
CA LEU A 275 -6.05 -12.14 1.55
C LEU A 275 -6.22 -10.69 1.09
N ILE A 276 -5.46 -9.73 1.61
CA ILE A 276 -5.54 -8.32 1.17
C ILE A 276 -5.36 -8.23 -0.34
N PHE A 277 -4.34 -8.89 -0.89
CA PHE A 277 -4.12 -8.91 -2.34
C PHE A 277 -5.30 -9.55 -3.06
N LEU A 278 -5.82 -10.69 -2.60
CA LEU A 278 -7.00 -11.33 -3.19
C LEU A 278 -8.17 -10.34 -3.29
N LEU A 279 -8.40 -9.53 -2.24
CA LEU A 279 -9.49 -8.55 -2.14
C LEU A 279 -9.28 -7.27 -2.95
N GLU A 280 -8.05 -6.90 -3.30
CA GLU A 280 -7.76 -5.62 -3.96
C GLU A 280 -8.45 -5.45 -5.31
N ASP A 281 -8.61 -6.54 -6.06
CA ASP A 281 -9.10 -6.52 -7.44
C ASP A 281 -10.58 -6.92 -7.57
N ILE A 282 -11.25 -7.19 -6.46
CA ILE A 282 -12.64 -7.63 -6.48
C ILE A 282 -13.54 -6.40 -6.61
N LYS A 283 -14.01 -6.14 -7.83
CA LYS A 283 -15.05 -5.16 -8.12
C LYS A 283 -16.40 -5.83 -8.02
N LEU A 284 -16.99 -5.79 -6.83
CA LEU A 284 -18.31 -6.35 -6.58
C LEU A 284 -19.37 -5.44 -7.18
N THR A 285 -19.63 -5.66 -8.46
CA THR A 285 -20.53 -4.81 -9.24
C THR A 285 -21.99 -5.11 -8.94
N HIS A 286 -22.36 -6.32 -8.48
CA HIS A 286 -23.77 -6.74 -8.31
C HIS A 286 -24.07 -7.20 -6.87
N GLY A 287 -25.30 -6.95 -6.41
CA GLY A 287 -25.73 -7.21 -5.03
C GLY A 287 -25.58 -8.68 -4.65
N TYR A 288 -24.98 -8.94 -3.49
CA TYR A 288 -24.78 -10.29 -2.97
C TYR A 288 -26.11 -10.95 -2.63
N ASP A 289 -26.16 -12.26 -2.84
CA ASP A 289 -27.20 -13.09 -2.25
C ASP A 289 -26.93 -13.21 -0.73
N TYR A 290 -27.99 -13.09 0.07
CA TYR A 290 -27.95 -13.05 1.54
C TYR A 290 -27.27 -14.28 2.17
N GLU A 291 -27.26 -15.42 1.47
CA GLU A 291 -26.71 -16.69 1.96
C GLU A 291 -25.19 -16.67 2.18
N ASN A 292 -24.48 -15.74 1.52
CA ASN A 292 -23.02 -15.69 1.47
C ASN A 292 -22.37 -14.83 2.57
N THR A 293 -23.20 -14.15 3.34
CA THR A 293 -22.83 -13.13 4.33
C THR A 293 -22.13 -13.73 5.55
N GLY A 294 -22.46 -14.98 5.88
CA GLY A 294 -21.86 -15.70 7.01
C GLY A 294 -20.35 -15.92 6.87
N ILE A 295 -19.80 -16.01 5.66
CA ILE A 295 -18.34 -16.18 5.47
C ILE A 295 -17.60 -14.86 5.69
N VAL A 296 -18.14 -13.75 5.19
CA VAL A 296 -17.58 -12.42 5.44
C VAL A 296 -17.60 -12.13 6.95
N TYR A 297 -18.71 -12.41 7.62
CA TYR A 297 -18.81 -12.26 9.07
C TYR A 297 -17.76 -13.09 9.84
N ARG A 298 -17.50 -14.35 9.44
CA ARG A 298 -16.41 -15.14 10.05
C ARG A 298 -15.03 -14.53 9.80
N ALA A 299 -14.79 -13.94 8.63
CA ALA A 299 -13.53 -13.26 8.35
C ALA A 299 -13.36 -12.01 9.24
N TRP A 300 -14.45 -11.32 9.56
CA TRP A 300 -14.44 -10.25 10.55
C TRP A 300 -14.11 -10.75 11.96
N GLU A 301 -14.77 -11.82 12.41
CA GLU A 301 -14.49 -12.44 13.72
C GLU A 301 -13.02 -12.85 13.81
N MET A 302 -12.47 -13.45 12.76
CA MET A 302 -11.04 -13.74 12.67
C MET A 302 -10.19 -12.49 12.84
N CYS A 303 -10.48 -11.37 12.14
CA CYS A 303 -9.72 -10.13 12.32
C CYS A 303 -9.74 -9.64 13.78
N PHE A 304 -10.87 -9.77 14.48
CA PHE A 304 -10.96 -9.41 15.89
C PHE A 304 -10.15 -10.34 16.79
N GLU A 305 -10.13 -11.65 16.52
CA GLU A 305 -9.26 -12.58 17.24
C GLU A 305 -7.77 -12.28 16.98
N VAL A 306 -7.39 -11.90 15.75
CA VAL A 306 -6.04 -11.42 15.44
C VAL A 306 -5.71 -10.17 16.26
N PHE A 307 -6.61 -9.19 16.35
CA PHE A 307 -6.39 -8.01 17.20
C PHE A 307 -6.19 -8.37 18.68
N LYS A 308 -6.94 -9.34 19.22
CA LYS A 308 -6.76 -9.79 20.61
C LYS A 308 -5.41 -10.46 20.83
N CYS A 309 -5.00 -11.32 19.91
CA CYS A 309 -3.75 -12.07 20.03
C CYS A 309 -2.51 -11.20 19.80
N PHE A 310 -2.64 -10.13 19.02
CA PHE A 310 -1.54 -9.28 18.57
C PHE A 310 -1.72 -7.80 18.94
N ASP A 311 -2.33 -7.49 20.09
CA ASP A 311 -2.61 -6.11 20.52
C ASP A 311 -1.35 -5.26 20.82
N HIS A 312 -0.17 -5.88 20.83
CA HIS A 312 1.14 -5.25 21.00
C HIS A 312 1.95 -5.18 19.69
N ASP A 313 1.46 -5.79 18.60
CA ASP A 313 2.10 -5.78 17.29
C ASP A 313 1.36 -4.83 16.34
N GLU A 314 1.88 -3.60 16.24
CA GLU A 314 1.33 -2.56 15.39
C GLU A 314 1.32 -2.94 13.90
N GLU A 315 2.29 -3.73 13.44
CA GLU A 315 2.37 -4.12 12.04
C GLU A 315 1.28 -5.14 11.69
N MET A 316 1.10 -6.15 12.53
CA MET A 316 0.02 -7.13 12.41
C MET A 316 -1.35 -6.44 12.50
N CYS A 317 -1.53 -5.55 13.46
CA CYS A 317 -2.74 -4.74 13.59
C CYS A 317 -2.97 -3.86 12.35
N GLY A 318 -1.90 -3.28 11.80
CA GLY A 318 -1.91 -2.51 10.56
C GLY A 318 -2.44 -3.31 9.37
N LYS A 319 -1.89 -4.51 9.13
CA LYS A 319 -2.36 -5.42 8.08
C LYS A 319 -3.80 -5.85 8.30
N THR A 320 -4.15 -6.18 9.54
CA THR A 320 -5.50 -6.61 9.89
C THR A 320 -6.53 -5.48 9.67
N CYS A 321 -6.17 -4.23 9.97
CA CYS A 321 -7.00 -3.06 9.64
C CYS A 321 -7.21 -2.92 8.12
N VAL A 322 -6.16 -3.11 7.31
CA VAL A 322 -6.28 -3.06 5.84
C VAL A 322 -7.20 -4.18 5.33
N LEU A 323 -7.05 -5.40 5.84
CA LEU A 323 -7.94 -6.52 5.52
C LEU A 323 -9.38 -6.19 5.88
N LEU A 324 -9.64 -5.67 7.09
CA LEU A 324 -10.98 -5.33 7.53
C LEU A 324 -11.60 -4.20 6.68
N THR A 325 -10.81 -3.19 6.29
CA THR A 325 -11.24 -2.15 5.33
C THR A 325 -11.69 -2.76 4.00
N LYS A 326 -10.96 -3.75 3.48
CA LYS A 326 -11.35 -4.46 2.26
C LYS A 326 -12.63 -5.26 2.46
N LEU A 327 -12.76 -5.97 3.59
CA LEU A 327 -13.99 -6.70 3.93
C LEU A 327 -15.21 -5.78 4.07
N ILE A 328 -15.05 -4.58 4.64
CA ILE A 328 -16.13 -3.56 4.71
C ILE A 328 -16.60 -3.17 3.30
N SER A 329 -15.66 -2.95 2.37
CA SER A 329 -16.01 -2.61 0.99
C SER A 329 -16.73 -3.74 0.24
N VAL A 330 -16.55 -4.98 0.68
CA VAL A 330 -17.20 -6.18 0.13
C VAL A 330 -18.61 -6.37 0.71
N ASP A 331 -18.79 -6.16 2.02
CA ASP A 331 -20.00 -6.52 2.77
C ASP A 331 -21.23 -5.62 2.52
N LYS A 332 -21.03 -4.42 1.95
CA LYS A 332 -22.09 -3.38 1.80
C LYS A 332 -22.87 -3.02 3.07
N GLY A 333 -22.49 -3.51 4.25
CA GLY A 333 -22.99 -3.07 5.56
C GLY A 333 -24.28 -3.72 6.06
N ASP A 334 -24.83 -4.73 5.37
CA ASP A 334 -26.14 -5.29 5.74
C ASP A 334 -26.11 -6.29 6.93
N HIS A 335 -24.94 -6.81 7.31
CA HIS A 335 -24.85 -8.00 8.16
C HIS A 335 -24.05 -7.85 9.44
N LEU A 336 -23.20 -6.84 9.50
CA LEU A 336 -22.45 -6.58 10.70
C LEU A 336 -23.37 -5.95 11.75
N ASP A 337 -23.33 -6.47 12.98
CA ASP A 337 -23.75 -5.66 14.14
C ASP A 337 -22.76 -4.51 14.27
N GLU A 338 -23.02 -3.45 13.50
CA GLU A 338 -22.18 -2.27 13.39
C GLU A 338 -21.88 -1.69 14.76
N GLN A 339 -22.82 -1.80 15.71
CA GLN A 339 -22.63 -1.29 17.06
C GLN A 339 -21.57 -2.10 17.80
N SER A 340 -21.73 -3.43 17.85
CA SER A 340 -20.78 -4.30 18.55
C SER A 340 -19.38 -4.23 17.93
N ALA A 341 -19.29 -4.24 16.60
CA ALA A 341 -18.00 -4.12 15.91
C ALA A 341 -17.33 -2.76 16.16
N SER A 342 -18.10 -1.67 16.13
CA SER A 342 -17.60 -0.33 16.41
C SER A 342 -17.11 -0.18 17.86
N GLU A 343 -17.84 -0.74 18.82
CA GLU A 343 -17.45 -0.73 20.24
C GLU A 343 -16.15 -1.53 20.46
N LEU A 344 -16.00 -2.69 19.82
CA LEU A 344 -14.77 -3.49 19.85
C LEU A 344 -13.59 -2.74 19.24
N LEU A 345 -13.74 -2.15 18.04
CA LEU A 345 -12.67 -1.37 17.41
C LEU A 345 -12.24 -0.17 18.26
N LEU A 346 -13.20 0.51 18.88
CA LEU A 346 -12.91 1.60 19.81
C LEU A 346 -12.17 1.09 21.05
N GLN A 347 -12.51 -0.10 21.55
CA GLN A 347 -11.80 -0.73 22.66
C GLN A 347 -10.34 -1.05 22.29
N PHE A 348 -10.09 -1.65 21.12
CA PHE A 348 -8.72 -1.90 20.63
C PHE A 348 -7.94 -0.61 20.42
N TYR A 349 -8.56 0.42 19.84
CA TYR A 349 -7.89 1.69 19.67
C TYR A 349 -7.56 2.35 21.03
N ARG A 350 -8.46 2.22 22.02
CA ARG A 350 -8.21 2.71 23.38
C ARG A 350 -7.04 2.01 24.07
N SER A 351 -6.90 0.71 23.89
CA SER A 351 -5.82 -0.06 24.52
C SER A 351 -4.48 0.12 23.81
N THR A 352 -4.47 0.15 22.48
CA THR A 352 -3.23 0.13 21.68
C THR A 352 -2.77 1.52 21.25
N SER A 353 -3.72 2.43 21.01
CA SER A 353 -3.49 3.74 20.37
C SER A 353 -2.80 3.66 19.00
N PHE A 354 -2.88 2.51 18.30
CA PHE A 354 -2.25 2.36 16.99
C PHE A 354 -2.94 3.21 15.92
N GLU A 355 -2.15 3.86 15.09
CA GLU A 355 -2.62 4.78 14.05
C GLU A 355 -3.47 4.06 12.98
N CYS A 356 -3.20 2.77 12.72
CA CYS A 356 -3.88 2.00 11.69
C CYS A 356 -5.41 1.93 11.87
N PHE A 357 -5.90 2.02 13.10
CA PHE A 357 -7.33 2.02 13.38
C PHE A 357 -8.02 3.27 12.79
N VAL A 358 -7.32 4.40 12.63
CA VAL A 358 -7.89 5.61 12.01
C VAL A 358 -8.32 5.35 10.57
N ILE A 359 -7.52 4.58 9.82
CA ILE A 359 -7.83 4.17 8.44
C ILE A 359 -9.11 3.35 8.41
N LEU A 360 -9.23 2.43 9.37
CA LEU A 360 -10.37 1.56 9.47
C LEU A 360 -11.65 2.34 9.81
N PHE A 361 -11.58 3.28 10.76
CA PHE A 361 -12.70 4.17 11.06
C PHE A 361 -13.11 5.03 9.85
N GLN A 362 -12.14 5.50 9.07
CA GLN A 362 -12.39 6.22 7.82
C GLN A 362 -13.11 5.33 6.80
N ALA A 363 -12.70 4.08 6.63
CA ALA A 363 -13.36 3.13 5.75
C ALA A 363 -14.81 2.86 6.16
N ILE A 364 -15.07 2.63 7.46
CA ILE A 364 -16.43 2.42 7.98
C ILE A 364 -17.29 3.66 7.73
N HIS A 365 -16.74 4.86 7.98
CA HIS A 365 -17.45 6.13 7.75
C HIS A 365 -17.88 6.30 6.30
N ASN A 366 -16.96 6.06 5.37
CA ASN A 366 -17.20 6.23 3.93
C ASN A 366 -18.24 5.23 3.41
N GLN A 367 -18.23 3.99 3.91
CA GLN A 367 -19.24 2.99 3.56
C GLN A 367 -20.63 3.42 4.04
N GLN A 368 -20.78 3.72 5.33
CA GLN A 368 -22.09 4.04 5.92
C GLN A 368 -22.72 5.33 5.38
N PHE A 369 -21.91 6.29 4.92
CA PHE A 369 -22.45 7.48 4.30
C PHE A 369 -23.23 7.17 3.02
N CYS A 370 -22.78 6.18 2.25
CA CYS A 370 -23.44 5.77 1.02
C CYS A 370 -24.84 5.20 1.27
N ASP A 371 -25.04 4.52 2.40
CA ASP A 371 -26.26 3.73 2.66
C ASP A 371 -27.39 4.54 3.34
N GLY A 372 -27.11 5.75 3.81
CA GLY A 372 -28.11 6.71 4.33
C GLY A 372 -28.78 6.33 5.67
N GLN A 373 -28.75 5.06 6.08
CA GLN A 373 -29.41 4.55 7.30
C GLN A 373 -28.50 4.57 8.55
N GLY A 374 -27.17 4.51 8.39
CA GLY A 374 -26.19 4.41 9.50
C GLY A 374 -25.89 5.72 10.28
N ALA A 375 -26.41 6.86 9.82
CA ALA A 375 -25.95 8.18 10.29
C ALA A 375 -26.06 8.42 11.81
N LYS A 376 -27.09 7.85 12.48
CA LYS A 376 -27.30 8.05 13.92
C LYS A 376 -26.34 7.23 14.78
N MET A 377 -26.14 5.95 14.48
CA MET A 377 -25.27 5.09 15.28
C MET A 377 -23.82 5.59 15.22
N PHE A 378 -23.36 5.89 14.02
CA PHE A 378 -22.00 6.35 13.78
C PHE A 378 -21.68 7.71 14.42
N SER A 379 -22.69 8.51 14.76
CA SER A 379 -22.48 9.76 15.50
C SER A 379 -21.88 9.51 16.90
N LYS A 380 -22.26 8.41 17.57
CA LYS A 380 -21.70 8.05 18.89
C LYS A 380 -20.27 7.56 18.77
N LEU A 381 -20.01 6.67 17.80
CA LEU A 381 -18.68 6.13 17.56
C LEU A 381 -17.68 7.23 17.21
N ARG A 382 -18.04 8.12 16.26
CA ARG A 382 -17.19 9.25 15.88
C ARG A 382 -16.81 10.10 17.09
N LYS A 383 -17.77 10.48 17.93
CA LYS A 383 -17.47 11.26 19.14
C LYS A 383 -16.47 10.56 20.03
N ALA A 384 -16.68 9.27 20.27
CA ALA A 384 -15.81 8.49 21.14
C ALA A 384 -14.40 8.31 20.55
N PHE A 385 -14.29 8.16 19.23
CA PHE A 385 -13.03 8.09 18.50
C PHE A 385 -12.27 9.42 18.53
N TYR A 386 -12.91 10.54 18.19
CA TYR A 386 -12.32 11.88 18.31
C TYR A 386 -11.87 12.17 19.74
N TYR A 387 -12.70 11.85 20.73
CA TYR A 387 -12.34 11.99 22.14
C TYR A 387 -11.06 11.21 22.46
N GLN A 388 -10.92 9.98 21.95
CA GLN A 388 -9.74 9.16 22.19
C GLN A 388 -8.48 9.74 21.52
N ILE A 389 -8.58 10.20 20.26
CA ILE A 389 -7.44 10.84 19.59
C ILE A 389 -7.04 12.13 20.31
N PHE A 390 -8.01 12.94 20.72
CA PHE A 390 -7.71 14.17 21.46
C PHE A 390 -7.07 13.87 22.81
N HIS A 391 -7.56 12.86 23.52
CA HIS A 391 -6.93 12.40 24.74
C HIS A 391 -5.48 11.95 24.47
N PHE A 392 -5.20 11.28 23.35
CA PHE A 392 -3.83 10.93 22.96
C PHE A 392 -2.96 12.17 22.71
N PHE A 393 -3.44 13.15 21.95
CA PHE A 393 -2.73 14.40 21.67
C PHE A 393 -2.61 15.36 22.87
N GLU A 394 -3.46 15.22 23.89
CA GLU A 394 -3.30 15.96 25.15
C GLU A 394 -2.05 15.50 25.93
N HIS A 395 -1.54 14.30 25.65
CA HIS A 395 -0.39 13.70 26.36
C HIS A 395 0.86 13.51 25.47
N LYS A 396 0.75 13.76 24.17
CA LYS A 396 1.85 13.65 23.20
C LYS A 396 1.86 14.84 22.28
N ASP A 397 3.05 15.32 21.92
CA ASP A 397 3.17 16.39 20.94
C ASP A 397 2.67 15.89 19.56
N PRO A 398 1.60 16.47 19.02
CA PRO A 398 1.03 16.07 17.72
C PRO A 398 2.02 16.21 16.57
N ILE A 399 3.02 17.09 16.70
CA ILE A 399 4.05 17.31 15.67
C ILE A 399 4.98 16.10 15.59
N HIS A 400 5.24 15.43 16.72
CA HIS A 400 6.06 14.22 16.76
C HIS A 400 5.33 13.00 16.18
N ASP A 401 3.99 13.01 16.18
CA ASP A 401 3.14 11.98 15.56
C ASP A 401 2.42 12.54 14.32
N SER A 402 3.23 13.06 13.40
CA SER A 402 2.74 13.74 12.18
C SER A 402 1.84 12.84 11.32
N ASN A 403 2.06 11.52 11.29
CA ASN A 403 1.21 10.62 10.51
C ASN A 403 -0.21 10.54 11.10
N LEU A 404 -0.34 10.35 12.42
CA LEU A 404 -1.65 10.30 13.06
C LEU A 404 -2.42 11.61 12.88
N LEU A 405 -1.74 12.75 13.06
CA LEU A 405 -2.37 14.06 12.84
C LEU A 405 -2.80 14.22 11.37
N LYS A 406 -1.96 13.82 10.42
CA LYS A 406 -2.28 13.85 9.00
C LYS A 406 -3.55 13.03 8.70
N ARG A 407 -3.65 11.82 9.23
CA ARG A 407 -4.85 10.98 9.07
C ARG A 407 -6.08 11.57 9.73
N LEU A 408 -5.93 12.19 10.91
CA LEU A 408 -7.03 12.91 11.56
C LEU A 408 -7.54 14.06 10.68
N LEU A 409 -6.65 14.84 10.05
CA LEU A 409 -7.04 15.94 9.16
C LEU A 409 -7.77 15.42 7.91
N ILE A 410 -7.25 14.36 7.29
CA ILE A 410 -7.90 13.69 6.15
C ILE A 410 -9.31 13.22 6.53
N PHE A 411 -9.42 12.51 7.66
CA PHE A 411 -10.71 12.01 8.14
C PHE A 411 -11.68 13.14 8.51
N SER A 412 -11.19 14.21 9.15
CA SER A 412 -11.98 15.40 9.48
C SER A 412 -12.50 16.09 8.22
N ARG A 413 -11.66 16.22 7.18
CA ARG A 413 -12.03 16.78 5.88
C ARG A 413 -13.13 15.96 5.21
N GLU A 414 -13.01 14.63 5.20
CA GLU A 414 -14.03 13.75 4.60
C GLU A 414 -15.37 13.85 5.34
N ILE A 415 -15.37 13.90 6.67
CA ILE A 415 -16.61 14.12 7.43
C ILE A 415 -17.18 15.52 7.17
N LEU A 416 -16.34 16.56 7.11
CA LEU A 416 -16.80 17.92 6.78
C LEU A 416 -17.41 17.97 5.37
N TYR A 417 -16.85 17.24 4.40
CA TYR A 417 -17.38 17.16 3.04
C TYR A 417 -18.76 16.50 3.00
N LEU A 418 -18.91 15.36 3.66
CA LEU A 418 -20.13 14.56 3.59
C LEU A 418 -21.22 15.03 4.58
N GLN A 419 -20.82 15.55 5.73
CA GLN A 419 -21.68 15.79 6.89
C GLN A 419 -21.31 17.08 7.67
N TYR A 420 -21.05 18.16 6.93
CA TYR A 420 -20.63 19.47 7.47
C TYR A 420 -21.38 19.90 8.75
N ASP A 421 -22.71 19.98 8.68
CA ASP A 421 -23.55 20.39 9.81
C ASP A 421 -23.39 19.49 11.04
N ASP A 422 -23.33 18.17 10.84
CA ASP A 422 -23.19 17.23 11.95
C ASP A 422 -21.78 17.31 12.56
N MET A 423 -20.76 17.51 11.74
CA MET A 423 -19.39 17.74 12.21
C MET A 423 -19.33 18.97 13.12
N LEU A 424 -19.87 20.11 12.68
CA LEU A 424 -19.84 21.34 13.45
C LEU A 424 -20.66 21.27 14.75
N HIS A 425 -21.79 20.55 14.73
CA HIS A 425 -22.71 20.51 15.87
C HIS A 425 -22.40 19.43 16.90
N PHE A 426 -21.90 18.29 16.45
CA PHE A 426 -21.83 17.09 17.28
C PHE A 426 -20.42 16.60 17.53
N LEU A 427 -19.47 16.93 16.65
CA LEU A 427 -18.08 16.58 16.83
C LEU A 427 -17.33 17.81 17.33
N ASP A 428 -16.40 17.59 18.26
CA ASP A 428 -15.61 18.67 18.86
C ASP A 428 -14.49 19.09 17.89
N ILE A 429 -14.87 19.47 16.66
CA ILE A 429 -13.94 19.87 15.59
C ILE A 429 -13.11 21.08 16.00
N GLY A 430 -13.61 21.87 16.95
CA GLY A 430 -12.87 22.96 17.59
C GLY A 430 -11.55 22.50 18.20
N LYS A 431 -11.45 21.24 18.67
CA LYS A 431 -10.18 20.65 19.14
C LYS A 431 -9.21 20.26 18.03
N VAL A 432 -9.68 19.99 16.80
CA VAL A 432 -8.79 19.70 15.65
C VAL A 432 -8.08 20.96 15.16
N ILE A 433 -8.77 22.11 15.24
CA ILE A 433 -8.29 23.37 14.66
C ILE A 433 -6.93 23.81 15.23
N PRO A 434 -6.68 23.80 16.56
CA PRO A 434 -5.36 24.09 17.11
C PRO A 434 -4.27 23.19 16.53
N PHE A 435 -4.49 21.88 16.47
CA PHE A 435 -3.50 20.95 15.90
C PHE A 435 -3.21 21.23 14.43
N ALA A 436 -4.25 21.48 13.62
CA ALA A 436 -4.10 21.87 12.22
C ALA A 436 -3.35 23.22 12.08
N THR A 437 -3.57 24.14 13.01
CA THR A 437 -2.94 25.47 13.01
C THR A 437 -1.46 25.36 13.33
N ASP A 438 -1.09 24.58 14.34
CA ASP A 438 0.30 24.37 14.75
C ASP A 438 1.08 23.60 13.67
N ALA A 439 0.43 22.62 13.02
CA ALA A 439 1.00 21.88 11.90
C ALA A 439 1.32 22.74 10.66
N LEU A 440 0.80 23.98 10.55
CA LEU A 440 1.21 24.93 9.52
C LEU A 440 2.70 25.29 9.58
N LEU A 441 3.34 25.11 10.74
CA LEU A 441 4.76 25.37 10.94
C LEU A 441 5.65 24.17 10.56
N SER A 442 5.05 23.03 10.17
CA SER A 442 5.77 21.83 9.75
C SER A 442 6.60 22.07 8.48
N GLU A 443 7.69 21.31 8.33
CA GLU A 443 8.49 21.27 7.10
C GLU A 443 8.01 20.17 6.11
N ASP A 444 7.07 19.33 6.53
CA ASP A 444 6.45 18.32 5.68
C ASP A 444 5.39 18.94 4.75
N GLU A 445 5.68 18.93 3.45
CA GLU A 445 4.82 19.43 2.40
C GLU A 445 3.46 18.72 2.37
N ASN A 446 3.42 17.42 2.70
CA ASN A 446 2.18 16.65 2.73
C ASN A 446 1.29 17.09 3.89
N MET A 447 1.86 17.22 5.10
CA MET A 447 1.13 17.74 6.25
C MET A 447 0.52 19.11 5.96
N LEU A 448 1.30 20.03 5.41
CA LEU A 448 0.83 21.39 5.12
C LEU A 448 -0.33 21.41 4.10
N ASN A 449 -0.29 20.51 3.10
CA ASN A 449 -1.41 20.33 2.17
C ASN A 449 -2.68 19.85 2.88
N GLU A 450 -2.58 18.87 3.77
CA GLU A 450 -3.75 18.40 4.52
C GLU A 450 -4.31 19.50 5.43
N CYS A 451 -3.47 20.33 6.05
CA CYS A 451 -3.92 21.51 6.82
C CYS A 451 -4.67 22.50 5.94
N ARG A 452 -4.14 22.83 4.76
CA ARG A 452 -4.80 23.73 3.80
C ARG A 452 -6.16 23.18 3.41
N ASP A 453 -6.23 21.91 3.01
CA ASP A 453 -7.46 21.28 2.53
C ASP A 453 -8.49 21.15 3.64
N PHE A 454 -8.05 20.88 4.87
CA PHE A 454 -8.89 20.91 6.06
C PHE A 454 -9.50 22.30 6.29
N PHE A 455 -8.70 23.38 6.26
CA PHE A 455 -9.19 24.74 6.47
C PHE A 455 -10.08 25.24 5.34
N ASP A 456 -9.77 24.89 4.09
CA ASP A 456 -10.63 25.16 2.94
C ASP A 456 -12.00 24.51 3.14
N GLN A 457 -12.02 23.21 3.46
CA GLN A 457 -13.24 22.47 3.69
C GLN A 457 -14.00 22.97 4.93
N LEU A 458 -13.30 23.41 5.98
CA LEU A 458 -13.93 23.91 7.20
C LEU A 458 -14.58 25.28 6.99
N PHE A 459 -13.95 26.20 6.25
CA PHE A 459 -14.40 27.59 6.21
C PHE A 459 -15.08 28.01 4.91
N LEU A 460 -14.80 27.34 3.79
CA LEU A 460 -15.31 27.71 2.47
C LEU A 460 -16.27 26.69 1.86
N ALA A 461 -16.30 25.47 2.37
CA ALA A 461 -17.17 24.46 1.80
C ALA A 461 -18.65 24.83 1.93
N LYS A 462 -19.39 24.49 0.89
CA LYS A 462 -20.85 24.45 0.93
C LYS A 462 -21.27 23.01 1.26
N PRO A 463 -22.34 22.81 2.04
CA PRO A 463 -22.90 21.49 2.26
C PRO A 463 -23.15 20.78 0.92
N CYS A 464 -22.62 19.56 0.74
CA CYS A 464 -22.65 18.81 -0.52
C CYS A 464 -24.07 18.42 -0.98
N CYS A 465 -25.08 18.55 -0.13
CA CYS A 465 -26.44 18.08 -0.40
C CYS A 465 -27.44 19.22 -0.21
N ASP A 466 -28.55 19.21 -0.96
CA ASP A 466 -29.75 20.07 -0.79
C ASP A 466 -30.44 19.93 0.59
N ARG A 467 -29.74 19.38 1.58
CA ARG A 467 -30.18 19.35 2.96
C ARG A 467 -30.32 20.79 3.43
N THR A 468 -31.45 21.06 4.08
CA THR A 468 -31.75 22.36 4.67
C THR A 468 -30.64 22.71 5.65
N VAL A 469 -29.80 23.69 5.27
CA VAL A 469 -28.72 24.20 6.12
C VAL A 469 -29.30 24.54 7.48
N ARG A 470 -28.70 24.00 8.55
CA ARG A 470 -29.16 24.35 9.89
C ARG A 470 -28.92 25.84 10.12
N PRO A 471 -29.89 26.59 10.69
CA PRO A 471 -29.75 28.04 10.91
C PRO A 471 -28.53 28.46 11.76
N LYS A 472 -27.87 27.51 12.42
CA LYS A 472 -26.74 27.75 13.33
C LYS A 472 -25.38 27.37 12.73
N THR A 473 -25.32 26.72 11.57
CA THR A 473 -24.08 26.25 10.94
C THR A 473 -23.10 27.40 10.73
N ASP A 474 -23.52 28.45 10.01
CA ASP A 474 -22.68 29.64 9.75
C ASP A 474 -22.25 30.34 11.04
N SER A 475 -23.11 30.32 12.07
CA SER A 475 -22.77 30.88 13.38
C SER A 475 -21.68 30.08 14.09
N ILE A 476 -21.67 28.75 13.97
CA ILE A 476 -20.61 27.91 14.54
C ILE A 476 -19.31 28.12 13.76
N ALA A 477 -19.34 28.02 12.43
CA ALA A 477 -18.17 28.24 11.58
C ALA A 477 -17.57 29.65 11.80
N GLY A 478 -18.41 30.69 11.85
CA GLY A 478 -17.98 32.04 12.15
C GLY A 478 -17.37 32.21 13.55
N ARG A 479 -17.82 31.43 14.56
CA ARG A 479 -17.17 31.41 15.89
C ARG A 479 -15.79 30.75 15.83
N PHE A 480 -15.65 29.63 15.12
CA PHE A 480 -14.34 29.00 14.92
C PHE A 480 -13.38 29.93 14.18
N PHE A 481 -13.85 30.59 13.12
CA PHE A 481 -13.06 31.58 12.40
C PHE A 481 -12.54 32.67 13.35
N ARG A 482 -13.42 33.30 14.13
CA ARG A 482 -13.01 34.38 15.07
C ARG A 482 -12.04 33.90 16.14
N ALA A 483 -12.22 32.66 16.63
CA ALA A 483 -11.37 32.10 17.67
C ALA A 483 -9.97 31.75 17.17
N HIS A 484 -9.85 31.24 15.93
CA HIS A 484 -8.61 30.62 15.45
C HIS A 484 -7.90 31.38 14.31
N ALA A 485 -8.59 32.28 13.59
CA ALA A 485 -7.99 33.09 12.54
C ALA A 485 -6.73 33.86 12.99
N PRO A 486 -6.63 34.44 14.21
CA PRO A 486 -5.42 35.12 14.65
C PRO A 486 -4.17 34.24 14.58
N GLN A 487 -4.26 33.01 15.08
CA GLN A 487 -3.11 32.09 15.11
C GLN A 487 -2.81 31.51 13.72
N ILE A 488 -3.84 31.21 12.91
CA ILE A 488 -3.68 30.75 11.52
C ILE A 488 -2.96 31.81 10.69
N VAL A 489 -3.42 33.05 10.74
CA VAL A 489 -2.81 34.18 10.02
C VAL A 489 -1.38 34.40 10.49
N LYS A 490 -1.13 34.37 11.81
CA LYS A 490 0.22 34.48 12.37
C LYS A 490 1.16 33.42 11.82
N ASN A 491 0.79 32.14 11.89
CA ASN A 491 1.63 31.03 11.43
C ASN A 491 1.90 31.13 9.92
N CYS A 492 0.90 31.53 9.11
CA CYS A 492 1.10 31.73 7.67
C CYS A 492 2.08 32.88 7.36
N VAL A 493 1.95 34.02 8.04
CA VAL A 493 2.87 35.15 7.88
C VAL A 493 4.28 34.77 8.30
N GLU A 494 4.43 34.00 9.37
CA GLU A 494 5.73 33.47 9.82
C GLU A 494 6.37 32.54 8.78
N VAL A 495 5.62 31.61 8.20
CA VAL A 495 6.12 30.73 7.13
C VAL A 495 6.54 31.53 5.90
N ILE A 496 5.73 32.52 5.47
CA ILE A 496 6.06 33.37 4.30
C ILE A 496 7.27 34.26 4.58
N SER A 497 7.49 34.66 5.83
CA SER A 497 8.58 35.56 6.22
C SER A 497 9.84 34.84 6.70
N SER A 498 9.91 33.51 6.58
CA SER A 498 11.06 32.69 7.00
C SER A 498 11.75 32.02 5.79
N PRO A 499 13.04 31.64 5.89
CA PRO A 499 13.78 31.06 4.76
C PRO A 499 13.40 29.58 4.57
N ARG A 500 12.19 29.33 4.08
CA ARG A 500 11.60 28.01 3.86
C ARG A 500 11.51 27.67 2.37
N LYS A 501 11.21 26.40 2.06
CA LYS A 501 10.93 25.97 0.69
C LYS A 501 9.78 26.79 0.09
N ILE A 502 9.96 27.26 -1.15
CA ILE A 502 8.98 28.06 -1.89
C ILE A 502 7.60 27.38 -1.97
N TYR A 503 7.56 26.04 -2.01
CA TYR A 503 6.32 25.28 -1.96
C TYR A 503 5.49 25.60 -0.69
N LEU A 504 6.11 25.54 0.48
CA LEU A 504 5.44 25.80 1.77
C LEU A 504 4.91 27.24 1.83
N VAL A 505 5.72 28.19 1.35
CA VAL A 505 5.37 29.61 1.23
C VAL A 505 4.12 29.80 0.35
N ARG A 506 4.06 29.14 -0.81
CA ARG A 506 2.91 29.20 -1.71
C ARG A 506 1.63 28.66 -1.07
N VAL A 507 1.73 27.58 -0.31
CA VAL A 507 0.58 26.99 0.40
C VAL A 507 0.05 27.95 1.46
N CYS A 508 0.93 28.56 2.27
CA CYS A 508 0.52 29.57 3.26
C CYS A 508 -0.07 30.84 2.62
N GLY A 509 0.45 31.28 1.46
CA GLY A 509 -0.15 32.36 0.68
C GLY A 509 -1.58 32.06 0.24
N SER A 510 -1.78 30.85 -0.28
CA SER A 510 -3.11 30.36 -0.66
C SER A 510 -4.05 30.28 0.54
N LEU A 511 -3.56 29.87 1.71
CA LEU A 511 -4.34 29.78 2.94
C LEU A 511 -4.73 31.16 3.49
N LEU A 512 -3.86 32.17 3.45
CA LEU A 512 -4.25 33.54 3.82
C LEU A 512 -5.39 34.08 2.95
N HIS A 513 -5.38 33.76 1.66
CA HIS A 513 -6.47 34.11 0.76
C HIS A 513 -7.77 33.34 1.10
N ILE A 514 -7.68 32.05 1.44
CA ILE A 514 -8.81 31.25 1.96
C ILE A 514 -9.42 31.91 3.21
N MET A 515 -8.59 32.38 4.15
CA MET A 515 -9.06 33.05 5.36
C MET A 515 -9.77 34.38 5.04
N ASN A 516 -9.29 35.15 4.06
CA ASN A 516 -9.95 36.37 3.63
C ASN A 516 -11.33 36.09 2.99
N ASP A 517 -11.45 35.06 2.17
CA ASP A 517 -12.73 34.67 1.59
C ASP A 517 -13.69 34.11 2.63
N ALA A 518 -13.17 33.34 3.59
CA ALA A 518 -13.94 32.80 4.70
C ALA A 518 -14.56 33.92 5.54
N GLU A 519 -13.82 35.00 5.78
CA GLU A 519 -14.33 36.18 6.46
C GLU A 519 -15.54 36.77 5.72
N LYS A 520 -15.43 36.99 4.41
CA LYS A 520 -16.49 37.58 3.59
C LYS A 520 -17.77 36.73 3.61
N ILE A 521 -17.61 35.41 3.70
CA ILE A 521 -18.73 34.45 3.73
C ILE A 521 -19.33 34.37 5.15
N LEU A 522 -18.51 34.20 6.17
CA LEU A 522 -18.94 33.82 7.52
C LEU A 522 -19.23 35.03 8.43
N ILE A 523 -18.70 36.21 8.11
CA ILE A 523 -18.82 37.42 8.94
C ILE A 523 -19.59 38.49 8.17
N PRO A 524 -20.90 38.64 8.46
CA PRO A 524 -21.70 39.71 7.86
C PRO A 524 -21.04 41.07 8.17
N ARG A 525 -20.89 41.90 7.13
CA ARG A 525 -20.35 43.29 7.14
C ARG A 525 -18.87 43.46 6.79
N ASN A 526 -18.14 42.42 6.37
CA ASN A 526 -16.75 42.54 5.85
C ASN A 526 -15.88 43.45 6.73
N LEU A 527 -15.57 42.99 7.95
CA LEU A 527 -14.90 43.81 8.96
C LEU A 527 -13.39 44.00 8.71
N ASN A 528 -12.86 43.41 7.63
CA ASN A 528 -11.43 43.37 7.29
C ASN A 528 -10.57 42.78 8.44
N ILE A 529 -11.09 41.75 9.11
CA ILE A 529 -10.45 41.06 10.23
C ILE A 529 -9.12 40.45 9.79
N THR A 530 -9.07 39.76 8.65
CA THR A 530 -7.85 39.14 8.13
C THR A 530 -6.77 40.20 7.90
N GLU A 531 -7.13 41.33 7.29
CA GLU A 531 -6.23 42.47 7.12
C GLU A 531 -5.77 43.05 8.46
N ALA A 532 -6.68 43.24 9.42
CA ALA A 532 -6.34 43.75 10.74
C ALA A 532 -5.37 42.83 11.50
N LEU A 533 -5.55 41.51 11.37
CA LEU A 533 -4.68 40.50 11.96
C LEU A 533 -3.29 40.50 11.30
N ILE A 534 -3.19 40.62 9.98
CA ILE A 534 -1.90 40.77 9.29
C ILE A 534 -1.18 42.02 9.81
N ARG A 535 -1.88 43.17 9.89
CA ARG A 535 -1.31 44.41 10.44
C ARG A 535 -0.83 44.24 11.87
N GLN A 536 -1.54 43.47 12.69
CA GLN A 536 -1.15 43.18 14.07
C GLN A 536 0.10 42.29 14.11
N VAL A 537 0.11 41.16 13.42
CA VAL A 537 1.26 40.23 13.38
C VAL A 537 2.52 40.93 12.89
N CYS A 538 2.39 41.81 11.87
CA CYS A 538 3.53 42.57 11.36
C CYS A 538 4.08 43.60 12.37
N LYS A 539 3.21 44.15 13.25
CA LYS A 539 3.62 45.07 14.31
C LYS A 539 4.27 44.35 15.49
N ASP A 540 3.73 43.19 15.86
CA ASP A 540 4.17 42.43 17.03
C ASP A 540 5.52 41.71 16.79
N ASN A 541 5.83 41.34 15.55
CA ASN A 541 7.09 40.71 15.16
C ASN A 541 8.23 41.73 14.96
N SER A 542 8.52 42.56 15.97
CA SER A 542 9.57 43.59 15.96
C SER A 542 11.02 43.03 15.96
N GLY A 543 11.22 41.80 15.49
CA GLY A 543 12.54 41.20 15.30
C GLY A 543 13.33 41.84 14.14
N PRO A 544 14.51 41.30 13.79
CA PRO A 544 15.35 41.82 12.69
C PRO A 544 14.64 41.86 11.33
N LEU A 545 13.53 41.13 11.19
CA LEU A 545 12.59 41.24 10.08
C LEU A 545 11.55 42.34 10.37
N CYS A 546 11.97 43.57 10.64
CA CYS A 546 11.05 44.69 10.74
C CYS A 546 10.39 44.86 9.37
N LEU A 547 9.17 44.32 9.22
CA LEU A 547 8.44 44.33 7.95
C LEU A 547 8.17 45.80 7.62
N ASP A 548 8.81 46.28 6.56
CA ASP A 548 8.59 47.65 6.10
C ASP A 548 7.14 47.83 5.63
N GLN A 549 6.71 49.09 5.54
CA GLN A 549 5.35 49.43 5.08
C GLN A 549 5.03 48.80 3.72
N LYS A 550 6.05 48.64 2.86
CA LYS A 550 5.93 48.00 1.54
C LYS A 550 5.60 46.51 1.67
N MET A 551 6.20 45.80 2.61
CA MET A 551 5.92 44.39 2.84
C MET A 551 4.50 44.19 3.36
N LEU A 552 4.06 45.05 4.28
CA LEU A 552 2.68 45.05 4.74
C LEU A 552 1.71 45.24 3.56
N GLU A 553 1.96 46.21 2.69
CA GLU A 553 1.16 46.44 1.47
C GLU A 553 1.15 45.21 0.54
N ASN A 554 2.26 44.49 0.43
CA ASN A 554 2.31 43.26 -0.35
C ASN A 554 1.46 42.13 0.27
N PHE A 555 1.44 41.97 1.59
CA PHE A 555 0.55 41.01 2.25
C PHE A 555 -0.93 41.39 2.09
N ILE A 556 -1.27 42.68 2.16
CA ILE A 556 -2.64 43.14 1.89
C ILE A 556 -3.01 42.89 0.42
N LYS A 557 -2.08 43.10 -0.52
CA LYS A 557 -2.30 42.77 -1.92
C LYS A 557 -2.53 41.27 -2.11
N LEU A 558 -1.73 40.43 -1.44
CA LEU A 558 -1.80 38.97 -1.49
C LEU A 558 -3.18 38.45 -1.12
N ILE A 559 -3.80 38.93 -0.04
CA ILE A 559 -5.13 38.43 0.36
C ILE A 559 -6.25 38.91 -0.57
N ASN A 560 -6.02 40.00 -1.33
CA ASN A 560 -7.00 40.64 -2.21
C ASN A 560 -6.86 40.26 -3.69
N VAL A 561 -5.94 39.37 -4.05
CA VAL A 561 -5.87 38.78 -5.41
C VAL A 561 -7.14 38.00 -5.75
N SER A 562 -7.35 37.73 -7.03
CA SER A 562 -8.60 37.10 -7.50
C SER A 562 -8.59 35.57 -7.36
N HIS A 563 -7.40 34.96 -7.30
CA HIS A 563 -7.25 33.51 -7.34
C HIS A 563 -6.24 33.00 -6.31
N ARG A 564 -6.54 31.83 -5.72
CA ARG A 564 -5.67 31.14 -4.73
C ARG A 564 -4.24 30.95 -5.22
N ASN A 565 -4.06 30.48 -6.46
CA ASN A 565 -2.72 30.24 -7.02
C ASN A 565 -1.92 31.54 -7.15
N GLU A 566 -2.58 32.64 -7.54
CA GLU A 566 -1.96 33.96 -7.60
C GLU A 566 -1.51 34.44 -6.22
N ALA A 567 -2.29 34.15 -5.16
CA ALA A 567 -1.89 34.44 -3.78
C ALA A 567 -0.63 33.66 -3.39
N GLY A 568 -0.54 32.38 -3.79
CA GLY A 568 0.65 31.56 -3.58
C GLY A 568 1.88 32.13 -4.28
N ASP A 569 1.78 32.50 -5.57
CA ASP A 569 2.90 33.09 -6.32
C ASP A 569 3.32 34.46 -5.79
N MET A 570 2.35 35.25 -5.31
CA MET A 570 2.65 36.51 -4.63
C MET A 570 3.39 36.29 -3.31
N ALA A 571 3.00 35.27 -2.53
CA ALA A 571 3.72 34.89 -1.31
C ALA A 571 5.16 34.47 -1.60
N ALA A 572 5.38 33.67 -2.65
CA ALA A 572 6.72 33.28 -3.10
C ALA A 572 7.57 34.50 -3.51
N SER A 573 6.95 35.50 -4.15
CA SER A 573 7.60 36.74 -4.54
C SER A 573 7.99 37.59 -3.33
N ILE A 574 7.12 37.67 -2.31
CA ILE A 574 7.41 38.34 -1.03
C ILE A 574 8.60 37.67 -0.34
N ASN A 575 8.55 36.35 -0.20
CA ASN A 575 9.59 35.56 0.45
C ASN A 575 10.94 35.68 -0.28
N SER A 576 10.96 35.58 -1.61
CA SER A 576 12.20 35.72 -2.39
C SER A 576 12.83 37.09 -2.17
N GLY A 577 12.02 38.15 -2.16
CA GLY A 577 12.51 39.52 -1.92
C GLY A 577 13.15 39.74 -0.54
N LEU A 578 12.87 38.89 0.45
CA LEU A 578 13.49 38.93 1.79
C LEU A 578 14.90 38.33 1.82
N TYR A 579 15.22 37.41 0.91
CA TYR A 579 16.44 36.58 0.99
C TYR A 579 17.34 36.65 -0.24
N THR A 580 17.04 37.52 -1.21
CA THR A 580 17.87 37.73 -2.42
C THR A 580 19.02 38.74 -2.27
N THR A 581 19.40 39.11 -1.04
CA THR A 581 20.58 39.95 -0.74
C THR A 581 21.81 39.12 -0.47
#